data_AF-A0A8D5Z2V7-F1
#
_entry.id   AF-A0A8D5Z2V7-F1
#
_cell.length_a   1.000
_cell.length_b   1.000
_cell.length_c   1.000
_cell.angle_alpha   90.00
_cell.angle_beta   90.00
_cell.angle_gamma   90.00
#
_symmetry.space_group_name_H-M   'P 1'
#
loop_
_entity.id
_entity.type
_entity.pdbx_description
1 polymer ?
#
loop_
_entity_poly.entity_id
_entity_poly.type
_entity_poly.pdbx_seq_one_letter_code
_entity_poly.pdbx_strand_id
1 'polypeptide(L)'
;LHADAHDFDSQTNSLEEVSRKIFSAHFGQLSIIFLWISGMHFHGAYFSNYLAWLNNPISIKPSAQVVWPIVGQEILNGDVGGNFQGVQITSGFFQLWRAEGITSEIELYWTAIGGLIMSGLMLFGGWFH
;
A
#
# COMPACT_ATOMS: atom_id res chain seq x y z
N LEU A 1 0.28 29.90 -4.66
CA LEU A 1 1.39 28.97 -4.37
C LEU A 1 0.93 27.52 -4.42
N HIS A 2 0.19 26.99 -3.43
CA HIS A 2 -0.23 25.56 -3.49
C HIS A 2 -1.20 25.24 -4.63
N ALA A 3 -2.13 26.16 -4.95
CA ALA A 3 -3.10 25.97 -6.02
C ALA A 3 -2.45 25.89 -7.42
N ASP A 4 -1.32 26.58 -7.59
CA ASP A 4 -0.67 26.78 -8.90
C ASP A 4 0.51 25.82 -9.11
N ALA A 5 0.80 24.94 -8.13
CA ALA A 5 2.01 24.12 -8.11
C ALA A 5 2.09 23.15 -9.31
N HIS A 6 0.96 22.58 -9.72
CA HIS A 6 0.87 21.63 -10.83
C HIS A 6 0.18 22.20 -12.07
N ASP A 7 -0.12 23.51 -12.08
CA ASP A 7 -0.60 24.21 -13.28
C ASP A 7 0.60 24.57 -14.18
N PHE A 8 1.18 23.57 -14.84
CA PHE A 8 2.43 23.72 -15.59
C PHE A 8 2.30 24.65 -16.80
N ASP A 9 1.14 24.71 -17.45
CA ASP A 9 0.88 25.59 -18.58
C ASP A 9 0.89 27.08 -18.18
N SER A 10 0.48 27.40 -16.94
CA SER A 10 0.57 28.77 -16.42
C SER A 10 2.01 29.22 -16.12
N GLN A 11 2.95 28.27 -15.97
CA GLN A 11 4.32 28.52 -15.53
C GLN A 11 5.30 28.76 -16.70
N THR A 12 5.00 28.26 -17.89
CA THR A 12 5.86 28.36 -19.09
C THR A 12 5.03 28.22 -20.35
N ASN A 13 5.41 28.90 -21.43
CA ASN A 13 4.78 28.77 -22.75
C ASN A 13 5.39 27.64 -23.60
N SER A 14 6.40 26.93 -23.08
CA SER A 14 7.09 25.86 -23.80
C SER A 14 6.36 24.52 -23.64
N LEU A 15 5.73 24.05 -24.73
CA LEU A 15 5.07 22.75 -24.75
C LEU A 15 6.04 21.59 -24.45
N GLU A 16 7.30 21.72 -24.86
CA GLU A 16 8.35 20.73 -24.56
C GLU A 16 8.63 20.65 -23.06
N GLU A 17 8.76 21.79 -22.39
CA GLU A 17 9.03 21.84 -20.95
C GLU A 17 7.84 21.28 -20.15
N VAL A 18 6.61 21.69 -20.50
CA VAL A 18 5.39 21.15 -19.90
C VAL A 18 5.34 19.62 -20.06
N SER A 19 5.58 19.11 -21.27
CA SER A 19 5.55 17.68 -21.55
C SER A 19 6.57 16.91 -20.71
N ARG A 20 7.79 17.45 -20.52
CA ARG A 20 8.81 16.83 -19.67
C ARG A 20 8.39 16.80 -18.19
N LYS A 21 7.83 17.90 -17.67
CA LYS A 21 7.29 17.95 -16.29
C LYS A 21 6.19 16.92 -16.07
N ILE A 22 5.23 16.82 -17.01
CA ILE A 22 4.14 15.84 -16.95
C ILE A 22 4.69 14.41 -16.99
N PHE A 23 5.62 14.12 -17.90
CA PHE A 23 6.22 12.80 -18.03
C PHE A 23 6.91 12.35 -16.73
N SER A 24 7.73 13.22 -16.16
CA SER A 24 8.41 12.97 -14.89
C SER A 24 7.42 12.85 -13.71
N ALA A 25 6.38 13.69 -13.67
CA ALA A 25 5.33 13.63 -12.64
C ALA A 25 4.52 12.32 -12.68
N HIS A 26 4.28 11.73 -13.86
CA HIS A 26 3.64 10.42 -13.97
C HIS A 26 4.46 9.32 -13.29
N PHE A 27 5.78 9.33 -13.44
CA PHE A 27 6.67 8.42 -12.72
C PHE A 27 6.63 8.65 -11.21
N GLY A 28 6.58 9.92 -10.77
CA GLY A 28 6.37 10.27 -9.36
C GLY A 28 5.08 9.67 -8.79
N GLN A 29 3.96 9.78 -9.53
CA GLN A 29 2.69 9.19 -9.13
C GLN A 29 2.75 7.66 -9.08
N LEU A 30 3.36 7.01 -10.07
CA LEU A 30 3.55 5.55 -10.08
C LEU A 30 4.40 5.08 -8.89
N SER A 31 5.44 5.84 -8.53
CA SER A 31 6.27 5.55 -7.35
C SER A 31 5.43 5.50 -6.08
N ILE A 32 4.58 6.51 -5.85
CA ILE A 32 3.70 6.55 -4.68
C ILE A 32 2.69 5.39 -4.68
N ILE A 33 2.14 5.02 -5.84
CA ILE A 33 1.25 3.87 -5.96
C ILE A 33 1.97 2.57 -5.58
N PHE A 34 3.18 2.35 -6.09
CA PHE A 34 3.98 1.17 -5.72
C PHE A 34 4.34 1.15 -4.24
N LEU A 35 4.68 2.29 -3.66
CA LEU A 35 4.93 2.42 -2.23
C LEU A 35 3.69 2.04 -1.41
N TRP A 36 2.51 2.53 -1.81
CA TRP A 36 1.24 2.19 -1.17
C TRP A 36 0.94 0.69 -1.28
N ILE A 37 1.07 0.09 -2.47
CA ILE A 37 0.88 -1.36 -2.68
C ILE A 37 1.86 -2.18 -1.84
N SER A 38 3.14 -1.77 -1.80
CA SER A 38 4.17 -2.38 -0.98
C SER A 38 3.77 -2.36 0.50
N GLY A 39 3.31 -1.21 1.00
CA GLY A 39 2.79 -1.06 2.36
C GLY A 39 1.61 -2.00 2.65
N MET A 40 0.67 -2.16 1.72
CA MET A 40 -0.47 -3.07 1.91
C MET A 40 -0.02 -4.52 2.10
N HIS A 41 0.95 -4.99 1.29
CA HIS A 41 1.52 -6.33 1.43
C HIS A 41 2.34 -6.50 2.70
N PHE A 42 3.13 -5.48 3.08
CA PHE A 42 3.92 -5.49 4.31
C PHE A 42 3.03 -5.59 5.55
N HIS A 43 1.94 -4.83 5.58
CA HIS A 43 0.94 -4.91 6.64
C HIS A 43 0.28 -6.30 6.69
N GLY A 44 -0.01 -6.89 5.53
CA GLY A 44 -0.44 -8.28 5.42
C GLY A 44 0.54 -9.28 6.00
N ALA A 45 1.84 -9.08 5.79
CA ALA A 45 2.88 -10.00 6.24
C ALA A 45 3.14 -9.95 7.75
N TYR A 46 3.11 -8.76 8.37
CA TYR A 46 3.58 -8.59 9.76
C TYR A 46 2.50 -8.23 10.79
N PHE A 47 1.37 -7.66 10.37
CA PHE A 47 0.38 -7.09 11.28
C PHE A 47 -1.03 -7.61 10.99
N SER A 48 -1.14 -8.83 10.46
CA SER A 48 -2.40 -9.39 9.99
C SER A 48 -2.70 -10.76 10.57
N ASN A 49 -3.95 -11.18 10.41
CA ASN A 49 -4.39 -12.54 10.67
C ASN A 49 -4.59 -13.36 9.38
N TYR A 50 -3.85 -13.06 8.31
CA TYR A 50 -4.06 -13.65 6.98
C TYR A 50 -4.05 -15.18 6.99
N LEU A 51 -3.06 -15.81 7.64
CA LEU A 51 -2.98 -17.27 7.68
C LEU A 51 -4.14 -17.89 8.48
N ALA A 52 -4.55 -17.26 9.59
CA ALA A 52 -5.71 -17.70 10.36
C ALA A 52 -7.00 -17.58 9.52
N TRP A 53 -7.18 -16.45 8.85
CA TRP A 53 -8.30 -16.22 7.94
C TRP A 53 -8.30 -17.23 6.78
N LEU A 54 -7.14 -17.56 6.20
CA LEU A 54 -7.03 -18.52 5.10
C LEU A 54 -7.54 -19.92 5.51
N ASN A 55 -7.32 -20.31 6.76
CA ASN A 55 -7.79 -21.57 7.33
C ASN A 55 -9.30 -21.59 7.64
N ASN A 56 -9.91 -20.45 8.00
CA ASN A 56 -11.36 -20.35 8.25
C ASN A 56 -11.93 -19.00 7.76
N PRO A 57 -12.08 -18.83 6.44
CA PRO A 57 -12.39 -17.54 5.82
C PRO A 57 -13.85 -17.09 6.01
N ILE A 58 -14.72 -17.99 6.50
CA ILE A 58 -16.14 -17.71 6.75
C ILE A 58 -16.33 -17.13 8.15
N SER A 59 -15.58 -17.63 9.14
CA SER A 59 -15.78 -17.26 10.55
C SER A 59 -14.82 -16.17 11.02
N ILE A 60 -13.60 -16.12 10.48
CA ILE A 60 -12.58 -15.15 10.85
C ILE A 60 -12.74 -13.91 9.98
N LYS A 61 -12.61 -12.73 10.60
CA LYS A 61 -12.72 -11.45 9.90
C LYS A 61 -11.32 -10.97 9.47
N PRO A 62 -11.13 -10.45 8.25
CA PRO A 62 -9.85 -9.89 7.82
C PRO A 62 -9.39 -8.72 8.70
N SER A 63 -8.15 -8.75 9.16
CA SER A 63 -7.51 -7.65 9.89
C SER A 63 -6.04 -7.54 9.51
N ALA A 64 -5.55 -6.33 9.25
CA ALA A 64 -4.15 -6.04 8.88
C ALA A 64 -3.61 -4.73 9.49
N GLN A 65 -4.27 -4.21 10.52
CA GLN A 65 -3.86 -3.01 11.23
C GLN A 65 -4.02 -3.22 12.73
N VAL A 66 -2.96 -2.92 13.47
CA VAL A 66 -2.91 -3.03 14.93
C VAL A 66 -2.56 -1.66 15.51
N VAL A 67 -3.35 -1.21 16.47
CA VAL A 67 -3.20 0.09 17.13
C VAL A 67 -2.33 -0.06 18.38
N TRP A 68 -1.37 0.86 18.58
CA TRP A 68 -0.52 0.85 19.77
C TRP A 68 -1.26 1.32 21.05
N PRO A 69 -0.98 0.71 22.21
CA PRO A 69 -1.65 1.01 23.48
C PRO A 69 -1.00 2.19 24.20
N ILE A 70 -1.30 3.42 23.76
CA ILE A 70 -0.71 4.64 24.34
C ILE A 70 -1.67 5.33 25.31
N VAL A 71 -2.93 5.52 24.88
CA VAL A 71 -3.92 6.34 25.60
C VAL A 71 -5.28 5.66 25.78
N GLY A 72 -5.33 4.32 25.72
CA GLY A 72 -6.59 3.57 25.72
C GLY A 72 -7.16 3.31 24.33
N GLN A 73 -6.49 3.79 23.27
CA GLN A 73 -6.91 3.61 21.88
C GLN A 73 -6.79 2.15 21.39
N GLU A 74 -6.15 1.26 22.15
CA GLU A 74 -6.14 -0.18 21.90
C GLU A 74 -7.54 -0.82 21.99
N ILE A 75 -8.55 -0.09 22.50
CA ILE A 75 -9.96 -0.48 22.36
C ILE A 75 -10.38 -0.67 20.89
N LEU A 76 -9.67 -0.05 19.94
CA LEU A 76 -9.86 -0.22 18.51
C LEU A 76 -9.37 -1.59 17.99
N ASN A 77 -8.52 -2.30 18.75
CA ASN A 77 -8.08 -3.66 18.43
C ASN A 77 -9.17 -4.66 18.85
N GLY A 78 -10.24 -4.73 18.08
CA GLY A 78 -11.33 -5.68 18.33
C GLY A 78 -10.90 -7.13 18.10
N ASP A 79 -11.56 -8.06 18.79
CA ASP A 79 -11.43 -9.49 18.49
C ASP A 79 -12.05 -9.80 17.13
N VAL A 80 -11.21 -10.21 16.18
CA VAL A 80 -11.56 -10.55 14.80
C VAL A 80 -11.52 -12.06 14.53
N GLY A 81 -11.29 -12.87 15.57
CA GLY A 81 -11.10 -14.31 15.47
C GLY A 81 -9.67 -14.72 15.09
N GLY A 82 -9.38 -16.01 15.21
CA GLY A 82 -8.04 -16.54 14.94
C GLY A 82 -6.98 -16.18 15.99
N ASN A 83 -7.42 -15.90 17.22
CA ASN A 83 -6.56 -15.41 18.32
C ASN A 83 -5.81 -14.11 17.95
N PHE A 84 -6.45 -13.24 17.17
CA PHE A 84 -5.90 -11.97 16.73
C PHE A 84 -6.83 -10.82 17.10
N GLN A 85 -6.24 -9.71 17.56
CA GLN A 85 -6.95 -8.48 17.86
C GLN A 85 -6.40 -7.35 17.00
N GLY A 86 -7.29 -6.62 16.34
CA GLY A 86 -6.91 -5.55 15.43
C GLY A 86 -8.12 -4.88 14.78
N VAL A 87 -7.83 -3.98 13.85
CA VAL A 87 -8.85 -3.28 13.09
C VAL A 87 -9.30 -4.15 11.93
N GLN A 88 -10.58 -4.49 11.89
CA GLN A 88 -11.18 -5.19 10.75
C GLN A 88 -11.05 -4.33 9.48
N ILE A 89 -10.43 -4.88 8.45
CA ILE A 89 -10.26 -4.19 7.16
C ILE A 89 -11.40 -4.55 6.19
N THR A 90 -11.74 -3.61 5.31
CA THR A 90 -12.80 -3.78 4.29
C THR A 90 -12.29 -3.58 2.86
N SER A 91 -10.98 -3.53 2.66
CA SER A 91 -10.32 -3.29 1.36
C SER A 91 -10.35 -4.50 0.42
N GLY A 92 -10.61 -5.71 0.93
CA GLY A 92 -10.68 -6.93 0.11
C GLY A 92 -9.32 -7.59 -0.22
N PHE A 93 -8.21 -7.11 0.36
CA PHE A 93 -6.87 -7.63 0.07
C PHE A 93 -6.71 -9.13 0.39
N PHE A 94 -7.35 -9.63 1.44
CA PHE A 94 -7.25 -11.06 1.80
C PHE A 94 -7.84 -11.97 0.72
N GLN A 95 -8.98 -11.58 0.15
CA GLN A 95 -9.61 -12.31 -0.94
C GLN A 95 -8.77 -12.24 -2.21
N LEU A 96 -8.15 -11.09 -2.47
CA LEU A 96 -7.25 -10.87 -3.61
C LEU A 96 -6.00 -11.74 -3.49
N TRP A 97 -5.29 -11.72 -2.37
CA TRP A 97 -4.11 -12.56 -2.13
C TRP A 97 -4.42 -14.05 -2.22
N ARG A 98 -5.60 -14.46 -1.73
CA ARG A 98 -6.06 -15.84 -1.87
C ARG A 98 -6.29 -16.22 -3.34
N ALA A 99 -6.84 -15.31 -4.15
CA ALA A 99 -7.03 -15.54 -5.58
C ALA A 99 -5.71 -15.58 -6.35
N GLU A 100 -4.68 -14.87 -5.88
CA GLU A 100 -3.31 -14.93 -6.38
C GLU A 100 -2.57 -16.22 -5.97
N GLY A 101 -3.15 -17.00 -5.06
CA GLY A 101 -2.56 -18.25 -4.58
C GLY A 101 -1.53 -18.08 -3.46
N ILE A 102 -1.49 -16.93 -2.79
CA ILE A 102 -0.59 -16.67 -1.67
C ILE A 102 -1.06 -17.48 -0.45
N THR A 103 -0.19 -18.32 0.09
CA THR A 103 -0.50 -19.24 1.19
C THR A 103 0.31 -18.99 2.46
N SER A 104 1.27 -18.08 2.42
CA SER A 104 2.17 -17.79 3.52
C SER A 104 2.52 -16.31 3.62
N GLU A 105 2.85 -15.84 4.83
CA GLU A 105 3.23 -14.44 5.08
C GLU A 105 4.57 -14.07 4.43
N ILE A 106 5.45 -15.06 4.20
CA ILE A 106 6.75 -14.82 3.55
C ILE A 106 6.58 -14.43 2.07
N GLU A 107 5.55 -14.94 1.39
CA GLU A 107 5.22 -14.51 0.02
C GLU A 107 4.78 -13.05 0.00
N LEU A 108 3.93 -12.62 0.94
CA LEU A 108 3.53 -11.23 1.10
C LEU A 108 4.72 -10.31 1.37
N TYR A 109 5.66 -10.76 2.22
CA TYR A 109 6.88 -10.02 2.50
C TYR A 109 7.72 -9.78 1.24
N TRP A 110 7.99 -10.82 0.45
CA TRP A 110 8.78 -10.67 -0.77
C TRP A 110 8.08 -9.82 -1.83
N THR A 111 6.75 -9.92 -1.96
CA THR A 111 5.97 -9.01 -2.80
C THR A 111 6.09 -7.56 -2.32
N ALA A 112 6.06 -7.32 -1.01
CA ALA A 112 6.24 -5.98 -0.46
C ALA A 112 7.62 -5.39 -0.80
N ILE A 113 8.70 -6.18 -0.66
CA ILE A 113 10.06 -5.74 -1.02
C ILE A 113 10.18 -5.47 -2.51
N GLY A 114 9.61 -6.33 -3.37
CA GLY A 114 9.54 -6.11 -4.81
C GLY A 114 8.83 -4.80 -5.16
N GLY A 115 7.68 -4.53 -4.54
CA GLY A 115 6.95 -3.27 -4.70
C GLY A 115 7.76 -2.04 -4.26
N LEU A 116 8.52 -2.15 -3.17
CA LEU A 116 9.37 -1.05 -2.68
C LEU A 116 10.52 -0.75 -3.65
N ILE A 117 11.17 -1.78 -4.21
CA ILE A 117 12.21 -1.62 -5.22
C ILE A 117 11.62 -0.96 -6.48
N MET A 118 10.43 -1.40 -6.92
CA MET A 118 9.74 -0.80 -8.06
C MET A 118 9.38 0.67 -7.80
N SER A 119 8.96 1.02 -6.57
CA SER A 119 8.76 2.41 -6.16
C SER A 119 10.02 3.25 -6.36
N GLY A 120 11.19 2.73 -5.95
CA GLY A 120 12.49 3.39 -6.15
C GLY A 120 12.87 3.52 -7.61
N LEU A 121 12.64 2.49 -8.42
CA LEU A 121 12.90 2.51 -9.86
C LEU A 121 12.01 3.51 -10.60
N MET A 122 10.73 3.63 -10.23
CA MET A 122 9.83 4.63 -10.81
C MET A 122 10.31 6.05 -10.46
N LEU A 123 10.71 6.29 -9.21
CA LEU A 123 11.24 7.60 -8.81
C LEU A 123 12.51 7.96 -9.59
N PHE A 124 13.42 6.99 -9.75
CA PHE A 124 14.64 7.16 -10.55
C PHE A 124 14.31 7.42 -12.03
N GLY A 125 13.36 6.69 -12.61
CA GLY A 125 12.91 6.88 -13.99
C GLY A 125 12.35 8.28 -14.23
N GLY A 126 11.55 8.80 -13.30
CA GLY A 126 11.05 10.17 -13.35
C GLY A 126 12.16 11.21 -13.26
N TRP A 127 13.14 11.03 -12.36
CA TRP A 127 14.29 11.94 -12.26
C TRP A 127 15.21 11.90 -13.50
N PHE A 128 15.39 10.72 -14.09
CA PHE A 128 16.30 10.51 -15.21
C PHE A 128 15.81 11.16 -16.52
N HIS A 129 14.49 11.20 -16.73
CA HIS A 129 13.85 11.75 -17.94
C HIS A 129 13.37 13.19 -17.74
#